data_AF-A0A7S4E1Y2-F1
#
_entry.id   AF-A0A7S4E1Y2-F1
#
_cell.length_a   1.000
_cell.length_b   1.000
_cell.length_c   1.000
_cell.angle_alpha   90.00
_cell.angle_beta   90.00
_cell.angle_gamma   90.00
#
_symmetry.space_group_name_H-M   'P 1'
#
loop_
_entity.id
_entity.type
_entity.pdbx_description
1 polymer ?
#
loop_
_entity_poly.entity_id
_entity_poly.type
_entity_poly.pdbx_seq_one_letter_code
_entity_poly.pdbx_strand_id
1 'polypeptide(L)'
;LRCVVVDPRPMSGRFVDKREAHERLRRQLDEIIGNQDNPAITQIQAWFEEKLLLDEKFKGYWDSSLLVVGMHPDEATDDIVRLALKHNKSFAVVPCCVFPKLRPRFFKSGKRVQTYEEYCEWLVELKPTEIRRSTLNFEGRNEVIYRKAIAEDALCQSCDDRSRA
;
A
#
# COMPACT_ATOMS: atom_id res chain seq x y z
N LEU A 1 17.10 4.87 5.08
CA LEU A 1 16.00 4.29 4.27
C LEU A 1 15.30 5.44 3.56
N ARG A 2 15.15 5.39 2.23
CA ARG A 2 14.44 6.44 1.48
C ARG A 2 12.96 6.06 1.43
N CYS A 3 12.10 6.92 1.95
CA CYS A 3 10.66 6.68 2.01
C CYS A 3 9.92 7.76 1.21
N VAL A 4 8.83 7.34 0.55
CA VAL A 4 7.93 8.22 -0.18
C VAL A 4 6.52 8.01 0.35
N VAL A 5 5.86 9.10 0.72
CA VAL A 5 4.49 9.10 1.23
C VAL A 5 3.57 9.59 0.11
N VAL A 6 2.58 8.78 -0.25
CA VAL A 6 1.52 9.16 -1.18
C VAL A 6 0.25 9.42 -0.36
N ASP A 7 -0.32 10.60 -0.52
CA ASP A 7 -1.51 11.03 0.22
C ASP A 7 -2.52 11.62 -0.78
N PRO A 8 -3.78 11.15 -0.82
CA PRO A 8 -4.78 11.62 -1.77
C PRO A 8 -5.24 13.08 -1.59
N ARG A 9 -4.73 13.84 -0.61
CA ARG A 9 -5.18 15.24 -0.37
C ARG A 9 -4.98 16.17 -1.57
N PRO A 10 -6.09 16.70 -2.13
CA PRO A 10 -6.27 18.15 -2.14
C PRO A 10 -7.58 18.52 -1.41
N MET A 11 -7.48 19.24 -0.30
CA MET A 11 -8.68 19.78 0.37
C MET A 11 -9.30 20.92 -0.47
N SER A 12 -10.34 20.60 -1.24
CA SER A 12 -11.33 21.58 -1.68
C SER A 12 -12.25 21.95 -0.50
N GLY A 13 -11.82 22.93 0.28
CA GLY A 13 -12.61 23.59 1.32
C GLY A 13 -12.22 25.06 1.38
N ARG A 14 -13.20 25.95 1.22
CA ARG A 14 -13.03 27.41 1.23
C ARG A 14 -12.80 27.93 2.68
N PHE A 15 -11.82 28.82 2.81
CA PHE A 15 -11.52 29.82 3.87
C PHE A 15 -11.15 29.36 5.30
N VAL A 16 -9.84 29.15 5.51
CA VAL A 16 -9.03 29.87 6.52
C VAL A 16 -7.69 30.16 5.83
N ASP A 17 -7.01 31.25 6.14
CA ASP A 17 -5.70 31.61 5.56
C ASP A 17 -4.69 30.45 5.75
N LYS A 18 -4.61 29.59 4.73
CA LYS A 18 -3.88 28.31 4.78
C LYS A 18 -2.38 28.54 4.87
N ARG A 19 -1.87 29.73 4.54
CA ARG A 19 -0.43 30.02 4.65
C ARG A 19 0.00 30.05 6.11
N GLU A 20 -0.74 30.73 6.97
CA GLU A 20 -0.36 30.87 8.37
C GLU A 20 -0.47 29.55 9.13
N ALA A 21 -1.53 28.77 8.89
CA ALA A 21 -1.70 27.44 9.49
C ALA A 21 -0.64 26.44 8.99
N HIS A 22 -0.30 26.48 7.70
CA HIS A 22 0.72 25.61 7.12
C HIS A 22 2.14 26.03 7.53
N GLU A 23 2.40 27.33 7.69
CA GLU A 23 3.65 27.86 8.25
C GLU A 23 3.80 27.55 9.74
N ARG A 24 2.73 27.63 10.53
CA ARG A 24 2.73 27.21 11.94
C ARG A 24 3.01 25.72 12.07
N LEU A 25 2.34 24.89 11.27
CA LEU A 25 2.58 23.45 11.27
C LEU A 25 4.00 23.11 10.80
N ARG A 26 4.51 23.82 9.78
CA ARG A 26 5.92 23.70 9.35
C ARG A 26 6.89 24.11 10.44
N ARG A 27 6.70 25.25 11.10
CA ARG A 27 7.57 25.67 12.22
C ARG A 27 7.52 24.67 13.38
N GLN A 28 6.35 24.16 13.71
CA GLN A 28 6.20 23.10 14.73
C GLN A 28 6.91 21.81 14.29
N LEU A 29 6.82 21.43 13.02
CA LEU A 29 7.55 20.29 12.47
C LEU A 29 9.07 20.55 12.46
N ASP A 30 9.52 21.75 12.11
CA ASP A 30 10.92 22.14 12.09
C ASP A 30 11.50 22.23 13.52
N GLU A 31 10.71 22.64 14.51
CA GLU A 31 11.06 22.60 15.94
C GLU A 31 11.10 21.17 16.50
N ILE A 32 10.15 20.31 16.10
CA ILE A 32 10.11 18.90 16.54
C ILE A 32 11.20 18.06 15.85
N ILE A 33 11.50 18.33 14.58
CA ILE A 33 12.48 17.61 13.76
C ILE A 33 13.87 18.23 13.91
N GLY A 34 14.01 19.26 14.74
CA GLY A 34 15.24 19.97 15.03
C GLY A 34 16.47 19.06 15.04
N ASN A 35 17.29 19.24 14.01
CA ASN A 35 18.71 18.93 14.03
C ASN A 35 19.14 17.44 14.04
N GLN A 36 18.51 16.60 13.22
CA GLN A 36 19.16 15.36 12.75
C GLN A 36 19.07 15.24 11.24
N ASP A 37 20.18 14.83 10.61
CA ASP A 37 20.33 14.51 9.17
C ASP A 37 19.35 13.41 8.72
N ASN A 38 18.08 13.75 8.64
CA ASN A 38 17.01 12.85 8.26
C ASN A 38 16.73 13.05 6.76
N PRO A 39 16.91 12.03 5.90
CA PRO A 39 16.64 12.18 4.48
C PRO A 39 15.18 12.59 4.30
N ALA A 40 14.97 13.83 3.82
CA ALA A 40 13.65 14.45 3.67
C ALA A 40 12.64 13.43 3.12
N ILE A 41 11.65 13.05 3.93
CA ILE A 41 10.57 12.16 3.52
C ILE A 41 9.87 12.84 2.35
N THR A 42 9.91 12.22 1.17
CA THR A 42 9.30 12.80 -0.02
C THR A 42 7.79 12.56 0.05
N GLN A 43 7.00 13.62 0.06
CA GLN A 43 5.54 13.52 0.04
C GLN A 43 4.98 13.88 -1.33
N ILE A 44 4.05 13.06 -1.83
CA ILE A 44 3.36 13.21 -3.11
C ILE A 44 1.86 13.29 -2.84
N GLN A 45 1.23 14.34 -3.37
CA GLN A 45 -0.22 14.48 -3.32
C GLN A 45 -0.83 13.89 -4.58
N ALA A 46 -1.36 12.67 -4.48
CA ALA A 46 -1.96 11.97 -5.60
C ALA A 46 -2.87 10.83 -5.13
N TRP A 47 -3.85 10.49 -5.96
CA TRP A 47 -4.60 9.25 -5.82
C TRP A 47 -3.68 8.07 -6.17
N PHE A 48 -3.69 7.06 -5.30
CA PHE A 48 -2.89 5.85 -5.51
C PHE A 48 -3.65 4.90 -6.44
N GLU A 49 -3.46 5.09 -7.75
CA GLU A 49 -4.08 4.27 -8.81
C GLU A 49 -3.01 3.84 -9.81
N GLU A 50 -3.31 2.88 -10.68
CA GLU A 50 -2.38 2.45 -11.75
C GLU A 50 -1.88 3.60 -12.63
N LYS A 51 -2.71 4.63 -12.85
CA LYS A 51 -2.34 5.83 -13.61
C LYS A 51 -1.17 6.60 -13.00
N LEU A 52 -0.97 6.51 -11.68
CA LEU A 52 0.13 7.18 -11.00
C LEU A 52 1.49 6.64 -11.47
N LEU A 53 1.56 5.38 -11.91
CA LEU A 53 2.77 4.78 -12.45
C LEU A 53 3.15 5.32 -13.86
N LEU A 54 2.26 6.08 -14.51
CA LEU A 54 2.55 6.76 -15.77
C LEU A 54 3.36 8.05 -15.56
N ASP A 55 3.39 8.59 -14.34
CA ASP A 55 4.26 9.72 -14.00
C ASP A 55 5.69 9.21 -13.83
N GLU A 56 6.61 9.64 -14.69
CA GLU A 56 8.01 9.16 -14.71
C GLU A 56 8.72 9.36 -13.36
N LYS A 57 8.41 10.44 -12.65
CA LYS A 57 9.00 10.72 -11.35
C LYS A 57 8.49 9.72 -10.31
N PHE A 58 7.18 9.45 -10.28
CA PHE A 58 6.61 8.44 -9.41
C PHE A 58 7.08 7.03 -9.76
N LYS A 59 7.17 6.72 -11.06
CA LYS A 59 7.66 5.43 -11.56
C LYS A 59 9.07 5.13 -11.02
N GLY A 60 9.96 6.12 -10.97
CA GLY A 60 11.28 5.96 -10.35
C GLY A 60 11.22 5.58 -8.86
N TYR A 61 10.29 6.16 -8.10
CA TYR A 61 10.06 5.79 -6.70
C TYR A 61 9.45 4.40 -6.58
N TRP A 62 8.48 4.07 -7.44
CA TRP A 62 7.86 2.76 -7.47
C TRP A 62 8.91 1.67 -7.76
N ASP A 63 9.69 1.83 -8.82
CA ASP A 63 10.67 0.83 -9.26
C ASP A 63 11.72 0.58 -8.18
N SER A 64 12.21 1.63 -7.51
CA SER A 64 13.16 1.53 -6.40
C SER A 64 12.57 1.07 -5.07
N SER A 65 11.24 0.97 -4.93
CA SER A 65 10.59 0.52 -3.70
C SER A 65 10.61 -1.01 -3.55
N LEU A 66 10.97 -1.49 -2.36
CA LEU A 66 10.94 -2.93 -2.01
C LEU A 66 9.62 -3.35 -1.35
N LEU A 67 8.94 -2.40 -0.72
CA LEU A 67 7.75 -2.60 0.09
C LEU A 67 6.78 -1.44 -0.08
N VAL A 68 5.50 -1.77 -0.22
CA VAL A 68 4.40 -0.81 -0.20
C VAL A 68 3.59 -1.01 1.08
N VAL A 69 3.38 0.05 1.84
CA VAL A 69 2.62 -0.01 3.10
C VAL A 69 1.40 0.89 3.01
N GLY A 70 0.24 0.38 3.41
CA GLY A 70 -0.99 1.14 3.51
C GLY A 70 -1.63 0.98 4.88
N MET A 71 -1.66 2.06 5.66
CA MET A 71 -2.29 2.09 6.99
C MET A 71 -3.65 2.76 6.85
N HIS A 72 -4.72 1.96 6.91
CA HIS A 72 -6.09 2.42 6.63
C HIS A 72 -6.24 3.20 5.30
N PRO A 73 -5.73 2.68 4.17
CA PRO A 73 -5.76 3.39 2.89
C PRO A 73 -7.14 3.22 2.24
N ASP A 74 -8.10 4.03 2.69
CA ASP A 74 -9.43 4.09 2.09
C ASP A 74 -9.31 4.28 0.57
N GLU A 75 -10.12 3.52 -0.18
CA GLU A 75 -10.18 3.50 -1.65
C GLU A 75 -8.92 2.99 -2.38
N ALA A 76 -7.73 3.11 -1.78
CA ALA A 76 -6.45 2.70 -2.37
C ALA A 76 -6.00 1.27 -2.02
N THR A 77 -6.68 0.60 -1.08
CA THR A 77 -6.31 -0.77 -0.64
C THR A 77 -6.25 -1.75 -1.82
N ASP A 78 -7.26 -1.76 -2.68
CA ASP A 78 -7.33 -2.67 -3.83
C ASP A 78 -6.19 -2.40 -4.81
N ASP A 79 -5.91 -1.13 -5.10
CA ASP A 79 -4.84 -0.71 -6.01
C ASP A 79 -3.46 -1.07 -5.47
N ILE A 80 -3.19 -0.84 -4.18
CA ILE A 80 -1.94 -1.26 -3.53
C ILE A 80 -1.71 -2.75 -3.71
N VAL A 81 -2.71 -3.58 -3.36
CA VAL A 81 -2.57 -5.04 -3.43
C VAL A 81 -2.41 -5.50 -4.87
N ARG A 82 -3.23 -5.00 -5.80
CA ARG A 82 -3.18 -5.40 -7.21
C ARG A 82 -1.88 -4.99 -7.89
N LEU A 83 -1.41 -3.75 -7.68
CA LEU A 83 -0.16 -3.27 -8.26
C LEU A 83 1.04 -4.00 -7.65
N ALA A 84 1.05 -4.23 -6.33
CA ALA A 84 2.12 -4.99 -5.69
C ALA A 84 2.18 -6.43 -6.21
N LEU A 85 1.04 -7.10 -6.39
CA LEU A 85 0.99 -8.43 -7.01
C LEU A 85 1.47 -8.40 -8.47
N LYS A 86 1.02 -7.42 -9.26
CA LYS A 86 1.37 -7.25 -10.68
C LYS A 86 2.87 -7.02 -10.87
N HIS A 87 3.49 -6.24 -10.01
CA HIS A 87 4.91 -5.87 -10.08
C HIS A 87 5.80 -6.74 -9.17
N ASN A 88 5.29 -7.85 -8.64
CA ASN A 88 5.98 -8.73 -7.68
C ASN A 88 6.64 -7.97 -6.51
N LYS A 89 5.99 -6.93 -5.97
CA LYS A 89 6.47 -6.20 -4.79
C LYS A 89 5.89 -6.78 -3.50
N SER A 90 6.63 -6.61 -2.41
CA SER A 90 6.10 -6.89 -1.08
C SER A 90 5.08 -5.82 -0.72
N PHE A 91 4.04 -6.18 0.02
CA PHE A 91 3.10 -5.20 0.57
C PHE A 91 2.62 -5.58 1.96
N ALA A 92 2.16 -4.58 2.71
CA ALA A 92 1.40 -4.75 3.94
C ALA A 92 0.31 -3.67 3.99
N VAL A 93 -0.94 -4.09 4.08
CA VAL A 93 -2.09 -3.18 4.14
C VAL A 93 -2.98 -3.49 5.34
N VAL A 94 -3.44 -2.46 6.03
CA VAL A 94 -4.48 -2.56 7.05
C VAL A 94 -5.77 -2.03 6.42
N PRO A 95 -6.64 -2.89 5.87
CA PRO A 95 -7.90 -2.45 5.29
C PRO A 95 -8.78 -1.81 6.36
N CYS A 96 -9.57 -0.83 5.94
CA CYS A 96 -10.60 -0.24 6.78
C CYS A 96 -11.97 -0.37 6.11
N CYS A 97 -12.26 0.45 5.11
CA CYS A 97 -13.60 0.55 4.58
C CYS A 97 -13.85 -0.38 3.39
N VAL A 98 -15.00 -1.06 3.40
CA VAL A 98 -15.39 -1.99 2.33
C VAL A 98 -16.01 -1.23 1.15
N PHE A 99 -16.89 -0.25 1.36
CA PHE A 99 -17.59 0.44 0.24
C PHE A 99 -18.21 -0.52 -0.82
N PRO A 100 -19.02 -1.52 -0.42
CA PRO A 100 -19.49 -2.58 -1.34
C PRO A 100 -20.38 -2.09 -2.50
N LYS A 101 -20.94 -0.89 -2.38
CA LYS A 101 -21.70 -0.23 -3.45
C LYS A 101 -20.80 0.47 -4.48
N LEU A 102 -19.74 1.14 -4.02
CA LEU A 102 -18.81 1.90 -4.87
C LEU A 102 -17.81 0.98 -5.58
N ARG A 103 -17.34 -0.06 -4.88
CA ARG A 103 -16.38 -1.05 -5.38
C ARG A 103 -16.96 -2.46 -5.17
N PRO A 104 -17.85 -2.92 -6.06
CA PRO A 104 -18.38 -4.28 -5.97
C PRO A 104 -17.24 -5.28 -6.20
N ARG A 105 -17.11 -6.22 -5.26
CA ARG A 105 -16.17 -7.34 -5.32
C ARG A 105 -16.93 -8.64 -5.17
N PHE A 106 -16.40 -9.67 -5.80
CA PHE A 106 -16.95 -11.01 -5.79
C PHE A 106 -15.84 -12.00 -5.48
N PHE A 107 -16.14 -12.95 -4.61
CA PHE A 107 -15.32 -14.14 -4.41
C PHE A 107 -15.27 -14.96 -5.71
N LYS A 108 -14.33 -15.91 -5.82
CA LYS A 108 -14.28 -16.83 -6.97
C LYS A 108 -15.55 -17.68 -7.10
N SER A 109 -16.25 -17.90 -5.99
CA SER A 109 -17.57 -18.55 -5.94
C SER A 109 -18.71 -17.73 -6.54
N GLY A 110 -18.48 -16.46 -6.88
CA GLY A 110 -19.52 -15.52 -7.34
C GLY A 110 -20.28 -14.83 -6.21
N LYS A 111 -20.04 -15.17 -4.94
CA LYS A 111 -20.62 -14.47 -3.79
C LYS A 111 -20.11 -13.02 -3.73
N ARG A 112 -21.01 -12.06 -3.50
CA ARG A 112 -20.64 -10.65 -3.32
C ARG A 112 -20.02 -10.41 -1.94
N VAL A 113 -18.92 -9.65 -1.92
CA VAL A 113 -18.25 -9.17 -0.69
C VAL A 113 -18.98 -7.95 -0.14
N GLN A 114 -19.44 -8.03 1.11
CA GLN A 114 -20.23 -6.98 1.75
C GLN A 114 -19.72 -6.59 3.14
N THR A 115 -19.13 -7.52 3.88
CA THR A 115 -18.62 -7.27 5.23
C THR A 115 -17.11 -7.00 5.24
N TYR A 116 -16.62 -6.45 6.34
CA TYR A 116 -15.18 -6.24 6.55
C TYR A 116 -14.41 -7.56 6.55
N GLU A 117 -14.94 -8.57 7.23
CA GLU A 117 -14.33 -9.90 7.30
C GLU A 117 -14.26 -10.54 5.90
N GLU A 118 -15.35 -10.48 5.14
CA GLU A 118 -15.39 -10.94 3.75
C GLU A 118 -14.40 -10.19 2.86
N TYR A 119 -14.16 -8.90 3.15
CA TYR A 119 -13.19 -8.11 2.40
C TYR A 119 -11.76 -8.55 2.70
N CYS A 120 -11.41 -8.78 3.97
CA CYS A 120 -10.13 -9.36 4.35
C CYS A 120 -9.92 -10.75 3.72
N GLU A 121 -10.93 -11.62 3.75
CA GLU A 121 -10.90 -12.94 3.11
C GLU A 121 -10.72 -12.83 1.59
N TRP A 122 -11.46 -11.93 0.95
CA TRP A 122 -11.36 -11.71 -0.49
C TRP A 122 -9.95 -11.25 -0.90
N LEU A 123 -9.31 -10.38 -0.11
CA LEU A 123 -7.92 -9.95 -0.37
C LEU A 123 -6.96 -11.14 -0.32
N VAL A 124 -7.13 -12.07 0.63
CA VAL A 124 -6.34 -13.31 0.71
C VAL A 124 -6.65 -14.24 -0.48
N GLU A 125 -7.92 -14.32 -0.91
CA GLU A 125 -8.36 -15.16 -2.03
C GLU A 125 -7.70 -14.78 -3.37
N LEU A 126 -7.24 -13.53 -3.52
CA LEU A 126 -6.51 -13.08 -4.71
C LEU A 126 -5.30 -13.99 -4.99
N LYS A 127 -4.53 -14.35 -3.95
CA LYS A 127 -3.42 -15.31 -4.02
C LYS A 127 -3.23 -16.04 -2.67
N PRO A 128 -3.99 -17.12 -2.40
CA PRO A 128 -4.04 -17.77 -1.08
C PRO A 128 -2.71 -18.37 -0.60
N THR A 129 -1.82 -18.73 -1.54
CA THR A 129 -0.51 -19.32 -1.22
C THR A 129 0.54 -18.27 -0.87
N GLU A 130 0.32 -17.01 -1.24
CA GLU A 130 1.30 -15.93 -1.12
C GLU A 130 0.88 -14.86 -0.11
N ILE A 131 -0.42 -14.57 -0.05
CA ILE A 131 -0.98 -13.52 0.80
C ILE A 131 -1.33 -14.10 2.16
N ARG A 132 -0.91 -13.40 3.21
CA ARG A 132 -1.12 -13.78 4.61
C ARG A 132 -1.91 -12.70 5.33
N ARG A 133 -2.53 -13.10 6.43
CA ARG A 133 -3.28 -12.26 7.35
C ARG A 133 -2.71 -12.40 8.75
N SER A 134 -2.64 -11.30 9.49
CA SER A 134 -2.26 -11.27 10.90
C SER A 134 -2.95 -10.12 11.60
N THR A 135 -3.03 -10.17 12.93
CA THR A 135 -3.57 -9.09 13.75
C THR A 135 -2.42 -8.26 14.33
N LEU A 136 -2.56 -6.93 14.33
CA LEU A 136 -1.63 -5.98 14.94
C LEU A 136 -2.11 -5.59 16.35
N ASN A 137 -1.17 -5.24 17.23
CA ASN A 137 -1.47 -4.96 18.64
C ASN A 137 -1.95 -3.51 18.87
N PHE A 138 -3.10 -3.15 18.28
CA PHE A 138 -3.80 -1.88 18.52
C PHE A 138 -5.32 -2.05 18.36
N GLU A 139 -6.09 -1.09 18.88
CA GLU A 139 -7.55 -1.11 18.89
C GLU A 139 -8.19 -0.71 17.54
N GLY A 140 -9.40 -1.20 17.28
CA GLY A 140 -10.13 -0.92 16.04
C GLY A 140 -9.80 -1.91 14.93
N ARG A 141 -9.71 -1.45 13.67
CA ARG A 141 -9.39 -2.31 12.53
C ARG A 141 -7.89 -2.53 12.47
N ASN A 142 -7.45 -3.70 12.93
CA ASN A 142 -6.06 -4.03 13.19
C ASN A 142 -5.57 -5.27 12.41
N GLU A 143 -6.38 -5.79 11.49
CA GLU A 143 -5.95 -6.87 10.60
C GLU A 143 -5.01 -6.32 9.54
N VAL A 144 -3.84 -6.93 9.42
CA VAL A 144 -2.89 -6.66 8.34
C VAL A 144 -2.92 -7.80 7.33
N ILE A 145 -3.12 -7.43 6.07
CA ILE A 145 -2.98 -8.31 4.92
C ILE A 145 -1.63 -8.01 4.27
N TYR A 146 -0.78 -9.02 4.12
CA TYR A 146 0.58 -8.82 3.67
C TYR A 146 1.09 -9.94 2.79
N ARG A 147 2.09 -9.63 1.99
CA ARG A 147 2.80 -10.56 1.11
C ARG A 147 4.27 -10.16 1.05
N LYS A 148 5.16 -11.15 1.04
CA LYS A 148 6.57 -10.97 0.65
C LYS A 148 6.72 -11.25 -0.85
N ALA A 149 7.48 -10.42 -1.55
CA ALA A 149 7.88 -10.68 -2.93
C ALA A 149 8.56 -12.06 -3.04
N ILE A 150 8.31 -12.76 -4.14
CA ILE A 150 9.00 -14.02 -4.43
C ILE A 150 10.35 -13.65 -5.03
N ALA A 151 11.43 -14.18 -4.47
CA ALA A 151 12.77 -14.07 -5.04
C ALA A 151 12.80 -14.78 -6.40
N GLU A 152 13.39 -14.15 -7.43
CA GLU A 152 13.47 -14.72 -8.79
C GLU A 152 14.17 -16.09 -8.81
N ASP A 153 15.08 -16.35 -7.86
CA ASP A 153 15.81 -17.62 -7.72
C ASP A 153 14.91 -18.83 -7.36
N ALA A 154 13.69 -18.60 -6.86
CA ALA A 154 12.75 -19.68 -6.50
C ALA A 154 12.04 -20.31 -7.72
N LEU A 155 12.24 -19.77 -8.93
CA LEU A 155 11.67 -20.29 -10.18
C LEU A 155 12.62 -21.23 -10.94
N CYS A 156 13.86 -21.42 -10.48
CA CYS A 156 14.89 -22.25 -11.12
C CYS A 156 15.28 -23.46 -10.26
N GLN A 157 14.35 -24.38 -10.00
CA GLN A 157 14.66 -25.68 -9.40
C GLN A 157 13.94 -26.83 -10.11
N SER A 158 14.06 -26.92 -11.44
CA SER A 158 13.58 -28.08 -12.20
C SER A 158 14.54 -28.60 -13.27
N CYS A 159 15.81 -28.21 -13.25
CA CYS A 159 16.83 -28.72 -14.16
C CYS A 159 18.13 -29.00 -13.42
N ASP A 160 18.22 -30.16 -12.76
CA ASP A 160 19.43 -31.00 -12.72
C ASP A 160 19.14 -32.31 -11.98
N ASP A 161 18.38 -33.19 -12.65
CA ASP A 161 18.28 -34.60 -12.27
C ASP A 161 18.58 -35.44 -13.51
N ARG A 162 19.82 -35.33 -14.00
CA ARG A 162 20.40 -36.20 -15.02
C ARG A 162 21.91 -36.00 -15.07
N SER A 163 22.64 -36.67 -14.20
CA SER A 163 23.89 -37.42 -14.49
C SER A 163 24.78 -37.56 -13.26
N ARG A 164 24.85 -38.80 -12.75
CA ARG A 164 26.06 -39.50 -12.31
C ARG A 164 25.66 -40.91 -11.84
N ALA A 165 25.47 -41.76 -12.85
CA ALA A 165 25.84 -43.17 -12.74
C ALA A 165 27.37 -43.28 -12.80
#